data_AF-A0A291N7I1-F1
#
_entry.id   AF-A0A291N7I1-F1
#
_cell.length_a   1.000
_cell.length_b   1.000
_cell.length_c   1.000
_cell.angle_alpha   90.00
_cell.angle_beta   90.00
_cell.angle_gamma   90.00
#
_symmetry.space_group_name_H-M   'P 1'
#
loop_
_entity.id
_entity.type
_entity.pdbx_description
1 polymer ?
#
loop_
_entity_poly.entity_id
_entity_poly.type
_entity_poly.pdbx_seq_one_letter_code
_entity_poly.pdbx_strand_id
1 'polypeptide(L)' 'MTKRYLEYLSREHARLEDEIRMESERLRPDEVLIARLKKLKLALKDQMQSWASDLANIDRITA' A
#
# COMPACT_ATOMS: atom_id res chain seq x y z
N MET A 1 -14.43 -5.43 9.62
CA MET A 1 -12.99 -5.64 9.30
C MET A 1 -12.15 -4.99 10.38
N THR A 2 -11.00 -5.59 10.71
CA THR A 2 -10.32 -5.42 12.01
C THR A 2 -8.99 -4.70 11.86
N LYS A 3 -8.46 -4.06 12.92
CA LYS A 3 -7.13 -3.40 12.95
C LYS A 3 -6.00 -4.22 12.30
N ARG A 4 -6.06 -5.56 12.42
CA ARG A 4 -5.14 -6.52 11.80
C ARG A 4 -5.07 -6.43 10.27
N TYR A 5 -6.16 -6.06 9.60
CA TYR A 5 -6.19 -5.91 8.15
C TYR A 5 -5.44 -4.66 7.69
N LEU A 6 -5.51 -3.57 8.47
CA LEU A 6 -4.77 -2.34 8.18
C LEU A 6 -3.26 -2.52 8.44
N GLU A 7 -2.89 -3.25 9.50
CA GLU A 7 -1.51 -3.67 9.72
C GLU A 7 -0.97 -4.55 8.57
N TYR A 8 -1.80 -5.48 8.08
CA TYR A 8 -1.45 -6.31 6.92
C TYR A 8 -1.21 -5.45 5.66
N LEU A 9 -2.13 -4.53 5.33
CA LEU A 9 -1.97 -3.63 4.19
C LEU A 9 -0.71 -2.77 4.32
N SER A 10 -0.43 -2.25 5.52
CA SER A 10 0.78 -1.46 5.78
C SER A 10 2.06 -2.27 5.61
N ARG A 11 2.06 -3.55 6.02
CA ARG A 11 3.22 -4.44 5.86
C ARG A 11 3.46 -4.79 4.40
N GLU A 12 2.41 -5.09 3.63
CA GLU A 12 2.54 -5.35 2.19
C GLU A 12 2.96 -4.09 1.42
N HIS A 13 2.49 -2.91 1.82
CA HIS A 13 2.96 -1.65 1.26
C HIS A 13 4.47 -1.44 1.49
N ALA A 14 4.95 -1.69 2.72
CA ALA A 14 6.38 -1.60 3.05
C ALA A 14 7.23 -2.61 2.26
N ARG A 15 6.71 -3.83 2.06
CA ARG A 15 7.38 -4.86 1.26
C ARG A 15 7.55 -4.44 -0.20
N LEU A 16 6.51 -3.88 -0.81
CA LEU A 16 6.58 -3.41 -2.19
C LEU A 16 7.54 -2.21 -2.34
N GLU A 17 7.64 -1.33 -1.35
CA GLU A 17 8.65 -0.26 -1.32
C GLU A 17 10.07 -0.82 -1.34
N ASP A 18 10.34 -1.82 -0.51
CA ASP A 18 11.65 -2.47 -0.47
C ASP A 18 11.97 -3.17 -1.80
N GLU A 19 10.99 -3.84 -2.40
CA GLU A 19 11.16 -4.52 -3.69
C GLU A 19 11.43 -3.51 -4.82
N ILE A 20 10.71 -2.37 -4.85
CA ILE A 20 10.97 -1.27 -5.79
C ILE A 20 12.39 -0.72 -5.61
N ARG A 21 12.81 -0.51 -4.35
CA ARG A 21 14.14 0.02 -4.04
C ARG A 21 15.24 -0.92 -4.50
N MET A 22 15.13 -2.21 -4.16
CA MET A 22 16.09 -3.23 -4.59
C MET A 22 16.19 -3.30 -6.11
N GLU A 23 15.06 -3.27 -6.82
CA GLU A 23 15.04 -3.35 -8.28
C GLU A 23 15.58 -2.08 -8.96
N SER A 24 15.34 -0.92 -8.35
CA SER A 24 15.85 0.36 -8.83
C SER A 24 17.36 0.54 -8.59
N GLU A 25 17.93 -0.15 -7.59
CA GLU A 25 19.35 -0.12 -7.27
C GLU A 25 20.17 -1.13 -8.08
N ARG A 26 19.51 -2.00 -8.87
CA ARG A 26 20.21 -2.97 -9.73
C ARG A 26 20.99 -2.27 -10.83
N LEU A 27 22.11 -2.89 -11.22
CA LEU A 27 22.95 -2.44 -12.36
C LEU A 27 22.16 -2.31 -13.67
N ARG A 28 21.11 -3.12 -13.83
CA ARG A 28 20.11 -3.01 -14.90
C ARG A 28 18.73 -3.13 -14.28
N PRO A 29 18.06 -2.00 -13.98
CA PRO A 29 16.71 -2.01 -13.44
C PRO A 29 15.73 -2.53 -14.50
N ASP A 30 14.79 -3.36 -14.08
CA ASP A 30 13.63 -3.73 -14.90
C ASP A 30 12.54 -2.67 -14.69
N GLU A 31 12.49 -1.70 -15.60
CA GLU A 31 11.52 -0.60 -15.57
C GLU A 31 10.06 -1.08 -15.64
N VAL A 32 9.80 -2.22 -16.30
CA VAL A 32 8.44 -2.79 -16.41
C VAL A 32 8.03 -3.39 -15.08
N LEU A 33 8.95 -4.11 -14.42
CA LEU A 33 8.74 -4.65 -13.08
C LEU A 33 8.56 -3.51 -12.06
N ILE A 34 9.41 -2.48 -12.10
CA ILE A 34 9.30 -1.30 -11.23
C ILE A 34 7.96 -0.59 -11.42
N ALA A 35 7.52 -0.38 -12.67
CA ALA A 35 6.23 0.23 -12.96
C ALA A 35 5.06 -0.61 -12.44
N ARG A 36 5.14 -1.95 -12.56
CA ARG A 36 4.15 -2.88 -12.02
C ARG A 36 4.10 -2.82 -10.50
N LEU A 37 5.25 -2.85 -9.83
CA LEU A 37 5.35 -2.76 -8.37
C LEU A 37 4.80 -1.41 -7.86
N LYS A 38 5.12 -0.30 -8.54
CA LYS A 38 4.56 1.03 -8.22
C LYS A 38 3.04 1.08 -8.36
N LYS A 39 2.46 0.43 -9.38
CA LYS A 39 1.00 0.32 -9.52
C LYS A 39 0.37 -0.47 -8.37
N LEU A 40 0.98 -1.58 -7.97
CA LEU A 40 0.51 -2.39 -6.84
C LEU A 40 0.58 -1.60 -5.53
N LYS A 41 1.68 -0.86 -5.31
CA LYS A 41 1.84 0.06 -4.16
C LYS A 41 0.73 1.11 -4.14
N LEU A 42 0.45 1.74 -5.30
CA LEU A 42 -0.60 2.75 -5.41
C LEU A 42 -1.98 2.18 -5.07
N ALA A 43 -2.32 1.00 -5.60
CA ALA A 43 -3.59 0.34 -5.29
C ALA A 43 -3.74 0.02 -3.79
N LEU A 44 -2.67 -0.43 -3.12
CA LEU A 44 -2.70 -0.66 -1.66
C LEU A 44 -2.88 0.64 -0.88
N LYS A 45 -2.22 1.73 -1.31
CA LYS A 45 -2.39 3.04 -0.69
C LYS A 45 -3.84 3.53 -0.82
N ASP A 46 -4.44 3.38 -2.01
CA ASP A 46 -5.83 3.76 -2.25
C ASP A 46 -6.80 2.93 -1.39
N GLN A 47 -6.53 1.63 -1.24
CA GLN A 47 -7.29 0.77 -0.31
C GLN A 47 -7.15 1.27 1.13
N MET A 48 -5.95 1.51 1.62
CA MET A 48 -5.73 2.04 2.98
C MET A 48 -6.46 3.37 3.20
N GLN A 49 -6.45 4.26 2.20
CA GLN A 49 -7.11 5.55 2.27
C GLN A 49 -8.64 5.43 2.28
N SER A 50 -9.21 4.58 1.43
CA SER A 50 -10.65 4.26 1.44
C SER A 50 -11.07 3.72 2.82
N TRP A 51 -10.27 2.82 3.39
CA TRP A 51 -10.51 2.25 4.72
C TRP A 51 -10.45 3.30 5.84
N ALA A 52 -9.47 4.19 5.80
CA ALA A 52 -9.34 5.26 6.77
C ALA A 52 -10.54 6.22 6.70
N SER A 53 -11.02 6.53 5.49
CA SER A 53 -12.21 7.34 5.27
C SER A 53 -13.49 6.64 5.77
N ASP A 54 -13.66 5.35 5.51
CA ASP A 54 -14.81 4.57 5.99
C ASP A 54 -14.84 4.51 7.53
N LEU A 55 -13.68 4.30 8.16
CA LEU A 55 -13.57 4.29 9.63
C LEU A 55 -13.92 5.66 10.23
N ALA A 56 -13.40 6.74 9.64
CA ALA A 56 -13.71 8.10 10.08
C ALA A 56 -15.20 8.46 9.89
N ASN A 57 -15.87 7.87 8.90
CA ASN A 57 -17.29 8.06 8.66
C ASN A 57 -18.15 7.30 9.69
N ILE A 58 -17.77 6.07 10.03
CA ILE A 58 -18.44 5.29 11.08
C ILE A 58 -18.39 6.03 12.41
N ASP A 59 -17.20 6.51 12.80
CA ASP A 59 -16.98 7.22 14.07
C ASP A 59 -17.88 8.46 14.21
N ARG A 60 -18.07 9.22 13.11
CA ARG A 60 -18.97 10.38 13.06
C ARG A 60 -20.45 10.07 13.17
N ILE A 61 -20.89 8.89 12.74
CA ILE A 61 -22.31 8.48 12.81
C ILE A 61 -22.65 7.97 14.22
N THR A 62 -21.64 7.46 14.95
CA THR A 62 -21.80 6.95 16.31
C THR A 62 -21.51 7.96 17.42
N ALA A 63 -21.06 9.18 17.08
CA ALA A 63 -20.71 10.25 18.02
C ALA A 63 -21.85 11.23 18.30
#